data_AF-A0AAV9NXJ0-F1
#
_entry.id   AF-A0AAV9NXJ0-F1
#
_cell.length_a   1.000
_cell.length_b   1.000
_cell.length_c   1.000
_cell.angle_alpha   90.00
_cell.angle_beta   90.00
_cell.angle_gamma   90.00
#
_symmetry.space_group_name_H-M   'P 1'
#
loop_
_entity.id
_entity.type
_entity.pdbx_description
1 polymer ?
#
loop_
_entity_poly.entity_id
_entity_poly.type
_entity_poly.pdbx_seq_one_letter_code
_entity_poly.pdbx_strand_id
1 'polypeptide(L)'
;MTWTSEADRQLLLLGLGRDIVPSEYAAIAAMFGPGATARAVQERLCKLKRQQAAMLEAMALMARSSAGNVPPRKAAEETDGVEDGWEMVLPVRER
;
A
#
# COMPACT_ATOMS: atom_id res chain seq x y z
N MET A 1 18.72 24.92 8.75
CA MET A 1 19.15 23.51 8.65
C MET A 1 18.77 22.95 7.30
N THR A 2 19.65 22.15 6.69
CA THR A 2 19.38 21.43 5.44
C THR A 2 19.01 20.00 5.77
N TRP A 3 17.86 19.52 5.27
CA TRP A 3 17.42 18.14 5.47
C TRP A 3 18.19 17.20 4.54
N THR A 4 18.86 16.21 5.13
CA THR A 4 19.56 15.14 4.40
C THR A 4 18.71 13.88 4.39
N SER A 5 19.01 12.95 3.47
CA SER A 5 18.33 11.66 3.42
C SER A 5 18.44 10.87 4.73
N GLU A 6 19.58 10.99 5.43
CA GLU A 6 19.77 10.38 6.74
C GLU A 6 18.88 11.02 7.81
N ALA A 7 18.76 12.35 7.81
CA ALA A 7 17.87 13.04 8.73
C ALA A 7 16.39 12.69 8.48
N ASP A 8 15.98 12.58 7.22
CA ASP A 8 14.63 12.12 6.87
C ASP A 8 14.36 10.69 7.33
N ARG A 9 15.32 9.79 7.10
CA ARG A 9 15.25 8.41 7.57
C ARG A 9 15.06 8.36 9.08
N GLN A 10 15.88 9.09 9.84
CA GLN A 10 15.76 9.17 11.29
C GLN A 10 14.38 9.71 11.72
N LEU A 11 13.90 10.79 11.08
CA LEU A 11 12.59 11.37 11.36
C LEU A 11 11.45 10.37 11.10
N LEU A 12 11.54 9.60 10.01
CA LEU A 12 10.55 8.57 9.67
C LEU A 12 10.58 7.40 10.66
N LEU A 13 11.77 6.97 11.09
CA LEU A 13 11.92 5.92 12.11
C LEU A 13 11.28 6.33 13.45
N LEU A 14 11.38 7.61 13.84
CA LEU A 14 10.76 8.11 15.06
C LEU A 14 9.22 8.12 15.00
N GLY A 15 8.63 8.23 13.81
CA GLY A 15 7.18 8.24 13.56
C GLY A 15 6.62 6.90 13.08
N LEU A 16 7.42 5.83 13.05
CA LEU A 16 6.99 4.55 12.51
C LEU A 16 6.02 3.87 13.50
N GLY A 17 4.81 3.54 13.04
CA GLY A 17 3.79 2.87 13.84
C GLY A 17 3.10 3.74 14.89
N ARG A 18 3.32 5.06 14.90
CA ARG A 18 2.68 6.00 15.82
C ARG A 18 2.53 7.39 15.21
N ASP A 19 1.57 8.16 15.70
CA ASP A 19 1.51 9.58 15.40
C ASP A 19 2.37 10.38 16.36
N ILE A 20 3.12 11.33 15.79
CA ILE A 20 3.93 12.28 16.56
C ILE A 20 3.01 13.41 17.01
N VAL A 21 2.88 13.60 18.32
CA VAL A 21 2.03 14.65 18.89
C VAL A 21 2.77 15.99 18.98
N PRO A 22 2.06 17.13 19.03
CA PRO A 22 2.69 18.45 19.00
C PRO A 22 3.77 18.69 20.07
N SER A 23 3.61 18.12 21.27
CA SER A 23 4.57 18.24 22.37
C SER A 23 5.93 17.56 22.08
N GLU A 24 5.97 16.58 21.18
CA GLU A 24 7.17 15.81 20.88
C GLU A 24 8.09 16.50 19.86
N TYR A 25 7.57 17.41 19.04
CA TYR A 25 8.36 18.05 17.98
C TYR A 25 9.57 18.83 18.53
N ALA A 26 9.47 19.41 19.72
CA ALA A 26 10.59 20.10 20.36
C ALA A 26 11.70 19.13 20.77
N ALA A 27 11.34 17.97 21.33
CA ALA A 27 12.30 16.93 21.71
C ALA A 27 12.97 16.32 20.48
N ILE A 28 12.20 16.06 19.42
CA ILE A 28 12.71 15.54 18.16
C ILE A 28 13.66 16.55 17.50
N ALA A 29 13.31 17.84 17.50
CA ALA A 29 14.16 18.89 16.94
C ALA A 29 15.54 18.95 17.62
N ALA A 30 15.60 18.73 18.95
CA ALA A 30 16.85 18.69 19.69
C ALA A 30 17.81 17.58 19.23
N MET A 31 17.30 16.49 18.64
CA MET A 31 18.12 15.38 18.13
C MET A 31 18.87 15.72 16.83
N PHE A 32 18.34 16.69 16.06
CA PHE A 32 18.88 17.07 14.74
C PHE A 32 19.89 18.21 14.81
N GLY A 33 20.06 18.83 15.98
CA GLY A 33 21.05 19.87 16.22
C GLY A 33 20.59 21.30 15.90
N PRO A 34 21.52 22.27 15.95
CA PRO A 34 21.19 23.68 15.82
C PRO A 34 20.58 24.00 14.45
N GLY A 35 19.40 24.63 14.48
CA GLY A 35 18.65 25.02 13.29
C GLY A 35 17.52 24.08 12.87
N ALA A 36 17.35 22.94 13.55
CA ALA A 36 16.08 22.22 13.56
C ALA A 36 15.16 22.84 14.61
N THR A 37 14.06 23.44 14.18
CA THR A 37 12.99 23.90 15.08
C THR A 37 11.84 22.90 15.07
N ALA A 38 11.03 22.86 16.13
CA ALA A 38 9.81 22.03 16.17
C ALA A 38 8.94 22.23 14.91
N ARG A 39 8.79 23.48 14.48
CA ARG A 39 8.09 23.84 13.25
C ARG A 39 8.74 23.24 12.00
N ALA A 40 10.08 23.31 11.89
CA ALA A 40 10.79 22.73 10.75
C ALA A 40 10.62 21.20 10.67
N VAL A 41 10.62 20.52 11.82
CA VAL A 41 10.35 19.08 11.91
C VAL A 41 8.93 18.77 11.46
N GLN A 42 7.94 19.50 11.98
CA GLN A 42 6.53 19.33 11.60
C GLN A 42 6.31 19.55 10.10
N GLU A 43 6.86 20.63 9.55
CA GLU A 43 6.78 20.93 8.12
C GLU A 43 7.44 19.85 7.27
N ARG A 44 8.59 19.31 7.71
CA ARG A 44 9.29 18.24 7.01
C ARG A 44 8.49 16.94 7.03
N LEU A 45 7.95 16.55 8.17
CA LEU A 45 7.12 15.36 8.31
C LEU A 45 5.86 15.46 7.44
N CYS A 46 5.22 16.64 7.38
CA CYS A 46 4.07 16.86 6.51
C CYS A 46 4.43 16.67 5.04
N LYS A 47 5.59 17.17 4.59
CA LYS A 47 6.09 16.94 3.23
C LYS A 47 6.31 15.45 2.93
N LEU A 48 6.95 14.72 3.85
CA LEU A 48 7.19 13.29 3.70
C LEU A 48 5.88 12.48 3.64
N LYS A 49 4.89 12.79 4.49
CA LYS A 49 3.55 12.17 4.45
C LYS A 49 2.84 12.40 3.10
N ARG A 50 2.95 13.60 2.52
CA ARG A 50 2.40 13.90 1.18
C ARG A 50 3.10 13.09 0.09
N GLN A 51 4.42 12.95 0.16
CA GLN A 51 5.18 12.13 -0.78
C GLN A 51 4.78 10.66 -0.68
N GLN A 52 4.64 10.13 0.53
CA GLN A 52 4.15 8.77 0.76
C GLN A 52 2.77 8.55 0.14
N ALA A 53 1.84 9.48 0.37
CA ALA A 53 0.49 9.40 -0.21
C ALA A 53 0.52 9.35 -1.75
N ALA A 54 1.31 10.23 -2.38
CA ALA A 54 1.48 10.24 -3.83
C ALA A 54 2.09 8.93 -4.37
N MET A 55 3.05 8.34 -3.66
CA MET A 55 3.64 7.04 -4.05
C MET A 55 2.64 5.89 -3.92
N LEU A 56 1.83 5.88 -2.85
CA LEU A 56 0.77 4.89 -2.66
C LEU A 56 -0.31 5.00 -3.75
N GLU A 57 -0.69 6.22 -4.12
CA GLU A 57 -1.64 6.46 -5.22
C GLU A 57 -1.08 5.99 -6.56
N ALA A 58 0.19 6.29 -6.85
CA ALA A 58 0.87 5.81 -8.06
C ALA A 58 0.94 4.27 -8.12
N MET A 59 1.27 3.61 -7.00
CA MET A 59 1.27 2.15 -6.91
C MET A 59 -0.13 1.57 -7.12
N ALA A 60 -1.16 2.18 -6.53
CA ALA A 60 -2.54 1.75 -6.71
C ALA A 60 -3.00 1.90 -8.18
N LEU A 61 -2.58 2.97 -8.86
CA LEU A 61 -2.86 3.17 -10.28
C LEU A 61 -2.17 2.10 -11.15
N MET A 62 -0.90 1.79 -10.88
CA MET A 62 -0.16 0.75 -11.59
C MET A 62 -0.81 -0.63 -11.41
N ALA A 63 -1.25 -0.96 -10.19
CA ALA A 63 -1.95 -2.21 -9.91
C ALA A 63 -3.30 -2.33 -10.66
N ARG A 64 -4.01 -1.22 -10.84
CA ARG A 64 -5.25 -1.22 -11.66
C ARG A 64 -4.97 -1.41 -13.14
N SER A 65 -3.92 -0.78 -13.66
CA SER A 65 -3.53 -0.91 -15.07
C SER A 65 -3.04 -2.32 -15.42
N SER A 66 -2.39 -3.03 -14.50
CA SER A 66 -1.94 -4.41 -14.73
C SER A 66 -3.09 -5.43 -14.71
N ALA A 67 -4.21 -5.14 -14.03
CA ALA A 67 -5.39 -5.99 -14.00
C ALA A 67 -6.26 -5.92 -15.28
N GLY A 68 -5.94 -5.03 -16.22
CA GLY A 68 -6.78 -4.71 -17.39
C GLY A 68 -6.48 -5.44 -18.70
N ASN A 69 -5.55 -6.41 -18.74
CA ASN A 69 -5.23 -7.14 -19.98
C ASN A 69 -5.71 -8.60 -19.94
N VAL A 70 -7.01 -8.81 -19.71
CA VAL A 70 -7.67 -10.06 -20.13
C VAL A 70 -8.19 -9.79 -21.54
N PRO A 71 -7.57 -10.34 -22.60
CA PRO A 71 -8.14 -10.21 -23.94
C PRO A 71 -9.56 -10.79 -23.90
N PRO A 72 -10.54 -10.18 -24.60
CA PRO A 72 -11.86 -10.79 -24.72
C PRO A 72 -11.66 -12.17 -25.34
N ARG A 73 -11.91 -13.23 -24.55
CA ARG A 73 -12.00 -14.60 -25.05
C ARG A 73 -13.13 -14.56 -26.07
N LYS A 74 -12.79 -14.57 -27.37
CA LYS A 74 -13.77 -14.71 -28.46
C LYS A 74 -14.75 -15.78 -28.01
N ALA A 75 -16.02 -15.39 -27.91
CA ALA A 75 -17.11 -16.34 -27.70
C ALA A 75 -16.97 -17.40 -28.79
N ALA A 76 -16.47 -18.57 -28.42
CA ALA A 76 -16.63 -19.75 -29.23
C ALA A 76 -18.12 -20.05 -29.13
N GLU A 77 -18.79 -19.90 -30.27
CA GLU A 77 -20.11 -20.40 -30.55
C GLU A 77 -20.15 -21.88 -30.16
N GLU A 78 -20.63 -22.14 -28.94
CA GLU A 78 -20.79 -23.48 -28.39
C GLU A 78 -22.03 -24.06 -29.05
N THR A 79 -21.76 -24.89 -30.06
CA THR A 79 -22.77 -25.66 -30.76
C THR A 79 -23.26 -26.76 -29.84
N ASP A 80 -24.59 -26.78 -29.73
CA ASP A 80 -25.46 -27.83 -29.23
C ASP A 80 -25.02 -29.23 -29.69
N GLY A 81 -24.98 -30.21 -28.77
CA GLY A 81 -24.90 -31.61 -29.17
C GLY A 81 -24.25 -32.60 -28.21
N VAL A 82 -25.13 -33.38 -27.56
CA VAL A 82 -25.02 -34.82 -27.29
C VAL A 82 -24.55 -35.25 -25.87
N GLU A 83 -25.57 -35.68 -25.14
CA GLU A 83 -25.67 -36.64 -24.04
C GLU A 83 -24.61 -37.76 -24.05
N ASP A 84 -23.99 -38.06 -22.90
CA ASP A 84 -24.06 -39.41 -22.31
C ASP A 84 -23.33 -39.52 -20.96
N GLY A 85 -23.97 -40.22 -20.02
CA GLY A 85 -23.30 -41.16 -19.12
C GLY A 85 -22.40 -40.62 -18.00
N TRP A 86 -22.99 -40.15 -16.90
CA TRP A 86 -22.40 -40.33 -15.57
C TRP A 86 -23.44 -40.98 -14.64
N GLU A 87 -23.50 -42.31 -14.69
CA GLU A 87 -24.16 -43.12 -13.65
C GLU A 87 -23.62 -42.70 -12.28
N MET A 88 -24.49 -42.07 -11.49
CA MET A 88 -24.29 -41.88 -10.06
C MET A 88 -24.48 -43.21 -9.33
N VAL A 89 -23.37 -43.87 -9.01
CA VAL A 89 -23.37 -44.92 -7.97
C VAL A 89 -22.86 -44.30 -6.67
N LEU A 90 -23.78 -43.85 -5.83
CA LEU A 90 -23.52 -43.49 -4.43
C LEU A 90 -23.56 -44.77 -3.59
N PRO A 91 -22.47 -45.19 -2.90
CA PRO A 91 -22.56 -46.25 -1.91
C PRO A 91 -23.27 -45.73 -0.66
N VAL A 92 -24.38 -46.41 -0.34
CA VAL A 92 -25.19 -46.32 0.86
C VAL A 92 -24.31 -46.40 2.12
N ARG A 93 -24.48 -45.43 3.02
CA ARG A 93 -23.88 -45.42 4.36
C ARG A 93 -24.94 -45.90 5.34
N GLU A 94 -24.94 -47.19 5.66
CA GLU A 94 -25.73 -47.72 6.79
C GLU A 94 -25.06 -47.38 8.12
N ARG A 95 -25.92 -47.27 9.14
CA ARG A 95 -25.68 -46.75 10.48
C ARG A 95 -24.82 -47.64 11.36
#